data_AF-A0A931MBX2-F1
#
_entry.id   AF-A0A931MBX2-F1
#
_cell.length_a   1.000
_cell.length_b   1.000
_cell.length_c   1.000
_cell.angle_alpha   90.00
_cell.angle_beta   90.00
_cell.angle_gamma   90.00
#
_symmetry.space_group_name_H-M   'P 1'
#
loop_
_entity.id
_entity.type
_entity.pdbx_description
1 polymer ?
#
loop_
_entity_poly.entity_id
_entity_poly.type
_entity_poly.pdbx_seq_one_letter_code
_entity_poly.pdbx_strand_id
1 'polypeptide(L)'
;MDDFKEGKNQFLQILKQIDPDVQAVIPVTPSNGHFLISLTRKSARKFIMIGEDDILDLPADHTIRNEVEEQIKETVQSMRD
;
A
#
# COMPACT_ATOMS: atom_id res chain seq x y z
N MET A 1 4.73 -12.08 -17.00
CA MET A 1 4.87 -11.54 -15.64
C MET A 1 3.52 -11.00 -15.25
N ASP A 2 3.12 -11.16 -14.00
CA ASP A 2 1.87 -10.57 -13.51
C ASP A 2 2.30 -9.30 -12.77
N ASP A 3 2.39 -8.19 -13.52
CA ASP A 3 3.01 -6.94 -13.06
C ASP A 3 2.31 -6.42 -11.79
N PHE A 4 1.01 -6.66 -11.68
CA PHE A 4 0.24 -6.39 -10.47
C PHE A 4 0.70 -7.21 -9.26
N LYS A 5 1.04 -8.49 -9.46
CA LYS A 5 1.57 -9.34 -8.37
C LYS A 5 2.92 -8.82 -7.88
N GLU A 6 3.76 -8.29 -8.76
CA GLU A 6 5.04 -7.69 -8.40
C GLU A 6 4.83 -6.38 -7.63
N GLY A 7 3.98 -5.49 -8.14
CA GLY A 7 3.56 -4.26 -7.47
C GLY A 7 2.99 -4.51 -6.07
N LYS A 8 2.08 -5.47 -5.95
CA LYS A 8 1.51 -5.92 -4.67
C LYS A 8 2.59 -6.40 -3.70
N ASN A 9 3.53 -7.22 -4.17
CA ASN A 9 4.61 -7.70 -3.31
C ASN A 9 5.51 -6.55 -2.83
N GLN A 10 5.82 -5.61 -3.70
CA GLN A 10 6.60 -4.42 -3.35
C GLN A 10 5.88 -3.57 -2.30
N PHE A 11 4.57 -3.34 -2.46
CA PHE A 11 3.75 -2.63 -1.48
C PHE A 11 3.80 -3.31 -0.10
N LEU A 12 3.62 -4.64 -0.05
CA LEU A 12 3.66 -5.41 1.20
C LEU A 12 5.05 -5.38 1.85
N GLN A 13 6.13 -5.35 1.05
CA GLN A 13 7.48 -5.20 1.57
C GLN A 13 7.69 -3.83 2.21
N ILE A 14 7.27 -2.75 1.55
CA ILE A 14 7.35 -1.38 2.08
C ILE A 14 6.57 -1.30 3.40
N LEU A 15 5.34 -1.80 3.44
CA LEU A 15 4.52 -1.82 4.65
C LEU A 15 5.23 -2.54 5.81
N LYS A 16 5.81 -3.72 5.54
CA LYS A 16 6.52 -4.52 6.54
C LYS A 16 7.80 -3.82 7.04
N GLN A 17 8.47 -3.04 6.19
CA GLN A 17 9.63 -2.23 6.59
C GLN A 17 9.22 -1.06 7.48
N ILE A 18 8.06 -0.45 7.23
CA ILE A 18 7.52 0.67 8.04
C ILE A 18 7.04 0.19 9.40
N ASP A 19 6.20 -0.85 9.43
CA ASP A 19 5.65 -1.41 10.66
C ASP A 19 5.20 -2.87 10.42
N PRO A 20 5.93 -3.87 10.96
CA PRO A 20 5.61 -5.27 10.73
C PRO A 20 4.30 -5.73 11.40
N ASP A 21 3.72 -4.94 12.31
CA ASP A 21 2.44 -5.25 12.97
C ASP A 21 1.23 -4.83 12.11
N VAL A 22 1.45 -4.11 11.01
CA VAL A 22 0.39 -3.66 10.11
C VAL A 22 0.17 -4.68 9.00
N GLN A 23 -1.09 -5.08 8.84
CA GLN A 23 -1.53 -5.96 7.77
C GLN A 23 -2.26 -5.14 6.69
N ALA A 24 -2.00 -5.46 5.42
CA ALA A 24 -2.73 -4.89 4.30
C ALA A 24 -3.59 -5.92 3.58
N VAL A 25 -4.79 -5.48 3.16
CA VAL A 25 -5.64 -6.21 2.23
C VAL A 25 -5.84 -5.33 1.00
N ILE A 26 -5.29 -5.79 -0.12
CA ILE A 26 -5.39 -5.14 -1.44
C ILE A 26 -6.43 -5.92 -2.26
N PRO A 27 -7.53 -5.29 -2.71
CA PRO A 27 -8.51 -5.95 -3.56
C PRO A 27 -7.89 -6.35 -4.89
N VAL A 28 -8.41 -7.42 -5.51
CA VAL A 28 -7.91 -7.94 -6.79
C VAL A 28 -8.31 -7.05 -7.97
N THR A 29 -9.43 -6.32 -7.82
CA THR A 29 -9.99 -5.47 -8.88
C THR A 29 -10.04 -4.02 -8.40
N PRO A 30 -9.43 -3.08 -9.14
CA PRO A 30 -9.54 -1.66 -8.84
C PRO A 30 -10.96 -1.17 -9.19
N SER A 31 -11.38 -0.08 -8.56
CA SER A 31 -12.60 0.63 -8.89
C SER A 31 -12.24 2.02 -9.40
N ASN A 32 -12.66 2.34 -10.63
CA ASN A 32 -12.31 3.59 -11.32
C ASN A 32 -10.79 3.86 -11.34
N GLY A 33 -9.98 2.82 -11.58
CA GLY A 33 -8.51 2.94 -11.63
C GLY A 33 -7.84 3.10 -10.26
N HIS A 34 -8.54 2.84 -9.15
CA HIS A 34 -7.97 2.91 -7.81
C HIS A 34 -8.23 1.64 -6.98
N PHE A 35 -7.24 1.27 -6.17
CA PHE A 35 -7.38 0.26 -5.12
C PHE A 35 -7.68 0.93 -3.79
N LEU A 36 -8.80 0.54 -3.16
CA LEU A 36 -9.07 0.88 -1.77
C LEU A 36 -8.43 -0.18 -0.87
N ILE A 37 -7.23 0.12 -0.37
CA ILE A 37 -6.41 -0.81 0.41
C ILE A 37 -6.74 -0.63 1.90
N SER A 38 -7.07 -1.72 2.57
CA SER A 38 -7.28 -1.70 4.02
C SER A 38 -5.96 -1.95 4.74
N LEU A 39 -5.58 -1.05 5.65
CA LEU A 39 -4.48 -1.22 6.59
C LEU A 39 -5.06 -1.49 7.99
N THR A 40 -4.66 -2.58 8.63
CA THR A 40 -5.11 -2.96 9.96
C THR A 40 -3.93 -3.15 10.89
N ARG A 41 -3.97 -2.53 12.08
CA ARG A 41 -2.99 -2.66 13.16
C ARG A 41 -3.75 -2.88 14.47
N LYS A 42 -3.68 -4.09 15.04
CA LYS A 42 -4.48 -4.48 16.22
C LYS A 42 -5.98 -4.15 16.03
N SER A 43 -6.53 -3.23 16.83
CA SER A 43 -7.92 -2.77 16.76
C SER A 43 -8.13 -1.58 15.81
N ALA A 44 -7.07 -0.92 15.35
CA ALA A 44 -7.16 0.21 14.43
C ALA A 44 -7.21 -0.29 12.98
N ARG A 45 -8.16 0.22 12.20
CA ARG A 45 -8.24 -0.01 10.75
C ARG A 45 -8.39 1.32 10.04
N LYS A 46 -7.56 1.53 9.01
CA LYS A 46 -7.67 2.65 8.07
C LYS A 46 -7.69 2.14 6.64
N PHE A 47 -8.07 3.03 5.74
CA PHE A 47 -8.10 2.77 4.31
C PHE A 47 -7.30 3.84 3.59
N ILE A 48 -6.55 3.42 2.58
CA ILE A 48 -5.85 4.32 1.66
C ILE A 48 -6.32 4.02 0.24
N MET A 49 -6.39 5.05 -0.60
CA MET A 49 -6.59 4.87 -2.04
C MET A 49 -5.24 5.04 -2.73
N ILE A 50 -4.90 4.05 -3.56
CA ILE A 50 -3.71 4.05 -4.42
C ILE A 50 -4.18 3.87 -5.86
N GLY A 51 -3.58 4.59 -6.81
CA GLY A 51 -3.84 4.37 -8.23
C GLY A 51 -3.46 2.96 -8.68
N GLU A 52 -4.12 2.46 -9.71
CA GLU A 52 -3.74 1.20 -10.35
C GLU A 52 -2.34 1.32 -10.94
N ASP A 53 -2.08 2.39 -11.69
CA ASP A 53 -0.76 2.68 -12.28
C ASP A 53 0.31 2.78 -11.19
N ASP A 54 0.03 3.45 -10.06
CA ASP A 54 0.97 3.56 -8.95
C ASP A 54 1.38 2.19 -8.38
N ILE A 55 0.45 1.23 -8.32
CA ILE A 55 0.78 -0.15 -7.88
C ILE A 55 1.60 -0.87 -8.94
N LEU A 56 1.24 -0.73 -10.23
CA LEU A 56 1.93 -1.38 -11.34
C LEU A 56 3.37 -0.87 -11.48
N ASP A 57 3.58 0.44 -11.31
CA ASP A 57 4.87 1.10 -11.48
C ASP A 57 5.72 1.10 -10.20
N LEU A 58 5.14 0.76 -9.04
CA LEU A 58 5.83 0.72 -7.73
C LEU A 58 7.20 -0.01 -7.72
N PRO A 59 7.38 -1.13 -8.44
CA PRO A 59 8.67 -1.83 -8.51
C PRO A 59 9.74 -1.08 -9.31
N ALA A 60 9.34 -0.24 -10.27
CA ALA A 60 10.23 0.40 -11.25
C ALA A 60 10.42 1.90 -11.03
N ASP A 61 9.38 2.63 -10.60
CA ASP A 61 9.41 4.08 -10.40
C ASP A 61 9.71 4.45 -8.95
N HIS A 62 10.86 5.10 -8.75
CA HIS A 62 11.31 5.55 -7.43
C HIS A 62 10.50 6.73 -6.87
N THR A 63 9.95 7.58 -7.72
CA THR A 63 9.11 8.72 -7.32
C THR A 63 7.81 8.20 -6.75
N ILE A 64 7.11 7.33 -7.50
CA ILE A 64 5.88 6.67 -7.06
C ILE A 64 6.12 5.89 -5.77
N ARG A 65 7.26 5.17 -5.68
CA ARG A 65 7.62 4.46 -4.45
C ARG A 65 7.72 5.38 -3.24
N ASN A 66 8.36 6.54 -3.38
CA ASN A 66 8.52 7.48 -2.27
C ASN A 66 7.15 8.05 -1.84
N GLU A 67 6.29 8.39 -2.79
CA GLU A 67 4.94 8.91 -2.52
C GLU A 67 4.07 7.88 -1.78
N VAL A 68 4.05 6.63 -2.28
CA VAL A 68 3.32 5.52 -1.64
C VAL A 68 3.90 5.21 -0.26
N GLU A 69 5.22 5.21 -0.11
CA GLU A 69 5.88 4.99 1.19
C GLU A 69 5.52 6.09 2.20
N GLU A 70 5.51 7.35 1.78
CA GLU A 70 5.09 8.49 2.61
C GLU A 70 3.63 8.35 3.04
N GLN A 71 2.72 8.06 2.11
CA GLN A 71 1.30 7.87 2.41
C GLN A 71 1.05 6.70 3.37
N ILE A 72 1.77 5.58 3.22
CA ILE A 72 1.71 4.46 4.16
C ILE A 72 2.24 4.90 5.53
N LYS A 73 3.38 5.59 5.59
CA LYS A 73 3.97 6.07 6.86
C LYS A 73 3.01 6.98 7.62
N GLU A 74 2.44 7.98 6.95
CA GLU A 74 1.46 8.89 7.56
C GLU A 74 0.24 8.13 8.09
N THR A 75 -0.29 7.20 7.29
CA THR A 75 -1.44 6.41 7.68
C THR A 75 -1.12 5.54 8.90
N VAL A 76 0.01 4.83 8.87
CA VAL A 76 0.45 3.97 9.98
C VAL A 76 0.74 4.79 11.24
N GLN A 77 1.38 5.96 11.12
CA GLN A 77 1.61 6.88 12.24
C GLN A 77 0.29 7.31 12.88
N SER A 78 -0.72 7.62 12.06
CA SER A 78 -2.07 7.98 12.54
C SER A 78 -2.87 6.81 13.13
N MET A 79 -2.33 5.59 13.10
CA MET A 79 -2.85 4.39 13.76
C MET A 79 -2.07 4.02 15.03
N ARG A 80 -1.04 4.80 15.39
CA ARG A 80 -0.32 4.65 16.66
C ARG A 80 -1.02 5.53 17.69
N ASP A 81 -1.74 4.90 18.61
CA ASP A 81 -2.17 5.53 19.87
C ASP A 81 -0.96 5.82 20.78
#